data_AF-A0AAW8Q0A4-F1
#
_entry.id   AF-A0AAW8Q0A4-F1
#
_cell.length_a   1.000
_cell.length_b   1.000
_cell.length_c   1.000
_cell.angle_alpha   90.00
_cell.angle_beta   90.00
_cell.angle_gamma   90.00
#
_symmetry.space_group_name_H-M   'P 1'
#
loop_
_entity.id
_entity.type
_entity.pdbx_description
1 polymer ?
#
loop_
_entity_poly.entity_id
_entity_poly.type
_entity_poly.pdbx_seq_one_letter_code
_entity_poly.pdbx_strand_id
1 'polypeptide(L)'
;MALALSAILSPAANADFYSMDGMDYGNGVMTTTQEYSGNRASIPTKTIEIQTGIPSGAIVPFLGNCPKGSRVFKELAGRVVVGAGELDDGTLRHRYKLGETGGTQLHKLTIEEMPKHSHGVQTEPDGSGGSGSVATGPRKPVKNWPTEPAGGDGYHENRMPYMAMNWCKFD
;
A
#
# COMPACT_ATOMS: atom_id res chain seq x y z
N MET A 1 57.27 -43.15 -38.76
CA MET A 1 56.65 -42.59 -39.98
C MET A 1 55.19 -43.03 -40.00
N ALA A 2 54.27 -42.06 -39.83
CA ALA A 2 52.83 -42.01 -40.14
C ALA A 2 51.98 -43.31 -39.99
N LEU A 3 51.05 -43.38 -39.02
CA LEU A 3 49.67 -42.84 -38.97
C LEU A 3 48.61 -43.79 -39.59
N ALA A 4 47.73 -44.32 -38.73
CA ALA A 4 46.41 -44.82 -39.09
C ALA A 4 45.38 -44.44 -38.00
N LEU A 5 44.20 -44.06 -38.49
CA LEU A 5 43.04 -43.45 -37.85
C LEU A 5 42.39 -44.26 -36.71
N SER A 6 41.87 -43.57 -35.69
CA SER A 6 40.74 -44.05 -34.86
C SER A 6 39.97 -42.86 -34.28
N ALA A 7 38.66 -42.85 -34.50
CA ALA A 7 37.72 -41.83 -34.07
C ALA A 7 37.41 -41.93 -32.57
N ILE A 8 37.31 -40.79 -31.88
CA ILE A 8 36.86 -40.73 -30.48
C ILE A 8 35.43 -40.17 -30.46
N LEU A 9 34.47 -41.04 -30.16
CA LEU A 9 33.14 -40.66 -29.66
C LEU A 9 33.30 -40.03 -28.27
N SER A 10 32.71 -38.86 -28.04
CA SER A 10 32.53 -38.29 -26.70
C SER A 10 31.20 -38.79 -26.12
N PRO A 11 31.15 -39.39 -24.91
CA PRO A 11 29.89 -39.64 -24.23
C PRO A 11 29.48 -38.45 -23.35
N ALA A 12 28.25 -38.00 -23.61
CA ALA A 12 27.24 -37.45 -22.70
C ALA A 12 27.61 -36.32 -21.72
N ALA A 13 26.98 -35.17 -21.95
CA ALA A 13 26.77 -34.13 -20.95
C ALA A 13 26.01 -34.69 -19.74
N ASN A 14 26.56 -34.53 -18.54
CA ASN A 14 25.80 -34.68 -17.30
C ASN A 14 24.94 -33.43 -17.13
N ALA A 15 23.62 -33.59 -17.23
CA ALA A 15 22.67 -32.58 -16.81
C ALA A 15 22.55 -32.64 -15.28
N ASP A 16 23.14 -31.69 -14.57
CA ASP A 16 22.91 -31.51 -13.15
C ASP A 16 21.47 -31.02 -12.96
N PHE A 17 20.61 -31.87 -12.39
CA PHE A 17 19.22 -31.54 -12.09
C PHE A 17 19.16 -30.89 -10.70
N TYR A 18 18.86 -29.59 -10.64
CA TYR A 18 18.68 -28.88 -9.37
C TYR A 18 17.22 -29.05 -8.89
N SER A 19 17.01 -29.69 -7.74
CA SER A 19 15.72 -29.68 -7.04
C SER A 19 15.63 -28.45 -6.14
N MET A 20 14.54 -27.69 -6.27
CA MET A 20 14.26 -26.51 -5.45
C MET A 20 13.46 -26.93 -4.22
N ASP A 21 14.14 -27.08 -3.08
CA ASP A 21 13.50 -27.61 -1.86
C ASP A 21 12.96 -26.52 -0.91
N GLY A 22 12.73 -25.30 -1.41
CA GLY A 22 11.97 -24.26 -0.71
C GLY A 22 12.74 -23.01 -0.30
N MET A 23 12.02 -21.88 -0.21
CA MET A 23 12.54 -20.58 0.26
C MET A 23 12.35 -20.43 1.76
N ASP A 24 13.43 -20.12 2.51
CA ASP A 24 13.34 -19.60 3.87
C ASP A 24 13.11 -18.08 3.85
N TYR A 25 11.85 -17.69 4.05
CA TYR A 25 11.40 -16.30 4.09
C TYR A 25 11.92 -15.50 5.30
N GLY A 26 12.58 -16.12 6.27
CA GLY A 26 13.15 -15.42 7.42
C GLY A 26 14.48 -14.71 7.09
N ASN A 27 15.28 -15.29 6.20
CA ASN A 27 16.66 -14.85 5.94
C ASN A 27 16.97 -14.57 4.46
N GLY A 28 16.04 -14.89 3.54
CA GLY A 28 16.23 -14.67 2.09
C GLY A 28 17.33 -15.53 1.47
N VAL A 29 17.77 -16.58 2.16
CA VAL A 29 18.80 -17.51 1.68
C VAL A 29 18.12 -18.74 1.08
N MET A 30 18.47 -19.05 -0.18
CA MET A 30 18.02 -20.27 -0.85
C MET A 30 18.97 -21.42 -0.47
N THR A 31 18.46 -22.45 0.20
CA THR A 31 19.22 -23.67 0.51
C THR A 31 18.93 -24.74 -0.53
N THR A 32 19.94 -25.10 -1.33
CA THR A 32 19.87 -26.30 -2.19
C THR A 32 20.55 -27.46 -1.47
N THR A 33 19.85 -28.56 -1.23
CA THR A 33 20.46 -29.79 -0.72
C THR A 33 21.10 -30.54 -1.88
N GLN A 34 22.44 -30.51 -1.98
CA GLN A 34 23.18 -31.42 -2.86
C GLN A 34 23.43 -32.72 -2.10
N GLU A 35 22.75 -33.81 -2.46
CA GLU A 35 23.14 -35.14 -1.98
C GLU A 35 24.44 -35.57 -2.68
N TYR A 36 25.58 -35.30 -2.03
CA TYR A 36 26.88 -35.79 -2.47
C TYR A 36 27.31 -36.99 -1.61
N SER A 37 27.26 -38.19 -2.18
CA SER A 37 27.87 -39.40 -1.60
C SER A 37 29.37 -39.40 -1.88
N GLY A 38 30.14 -38.75 -1.00
CA GLY A 38 31.60 -38.67 -1.10
C GLY A 38 32.20 -37.73 -0.04
N ASN A 39 33.48 -37.92 0.28
CA ASN A 39 34.18 -37.24 1.38
C ASN A 39 33.91 -35.73 1.44
N ARG A 40 33.57 -35.24 2.64
CA ARG A 40 33.23 -33.84 2.96
C ARG A 40 34.40 -32.90 2.62
N ALA A 41 34.45 -32.44 1.37
CA ALA A 41 35.13 -31.21 1.02
C ALA A 41 34.22 -30.06 1.45
N SER A 42 34.73 -29.14 2.27
CA SER A 42 34.06 -27.88 2.58
C SER A 42 33.85 -27.14 1.26
N ILE A 43 32.63 -27.17 0.73
CA ILE A 43 32.25 -26.34 -0.40
C ILE A 43 32.40 -24.90 0.08
N PRO A 44 33.33 -24.11 -0.46
CA PRO A 44 33.39 -22.69 -0.12
C PRO A 44 32.02 -22.12 -0.47
N THR A 45 31.29 -21.65 0.53
CA THR A 45 30.03 -20.94 0.32
C THR A 45 30.39 -19.64 -0.36
N LYS A 46 30.52 -19.68 -1.69
CA LYS A 46 30.60 -18.48 -2.50
C LYS A 46 29.20 -17.90 -2.37
N THR A 47 29.05 -16.88 -1.54
CA THR A 47 27.84 -16.06 -1.52
C THR A 47 27.63 -15.66 -2.97
N ILE A 48 26.62 -16.25 -3.61
CA ILE A 48 26.10 -15.72 -4.86
C ILE A 48 25.44 -14.44 -4.41
N GLU A 49 26.20 -13.34 -4.46
CA GLU A 49 25.57 -12.03 -4.52
C GLU A 49 24.72 -12.12 -5.78
N ILE A 50 23.41 -12.28 -5.59
CA ILE A 50 22.46 -11.90 -6.63
C ILE A 50 22.84 -10.44 -6.86
N GLN A 51 23.55 -10.15 -7.95
CA GLN A 51 23.60 -8.80 -8.48
C GLN A 51 22.15 -8.50 -8.73
N THR A 52 21.50 -7.88 -7.75
CA THR A 52 20.11 -7.51 -7.81
C THR A 52 20.06 -6.68 -9.07
N GLY A 53 19.38 -7.14 -10.13
CA GLY A 53 19.19 -6.37 -11.36
C GLY A 53 18.37 -5.08 -11.13
N ILE A 54 18.30 -4.63 -9.88
CA ILE A 54 17.68 -3.41 -9.41
C ILE A 54 18.70 -2.29 -9.69
N PRO A 55 18.35 -1.34 -10.56
CA PRO A 55 19.25 -0.24 -10.88
C PRO A 55 19.38 0.71 -9.69
N SER A 56 20.53 1.41 -9.63
CA SER A 56 20.72 2.55 -8.74
C SER A 56 19.57 3.56 -8.92
N GLY A 57 19.08 4.09 -7.80
CA GLY A 57 17.94 5.01 -7.75
C GLY A 57 16.58 4.33 -7.56
N ALA A 58 16.48 3.01 -7.71
CA ALA A 58 15.22 2.29 -7.49
C ALA A 58 14.76 2.40 -6.02
N ILE A 59 13.45 2.55 -5.83
CA ILE A 59 12.80 2.60 -4.52
C ILE A 59 11.78 1.46 -4.46
N VAL A 60 11.94 0.54 -3.52
CA VAL A 60 11.15 -0.70 -3.43
C VAL A 60 10.65 -0.90 -1.99
N PRO A 61 9.40 -1.34 -1.76
CA PRO A 61 8.87 -1.58 -0.42
C PRO A 61 9.25 -2.96 0.11
N PHE A 62 9.58 -3.04 1.40
CA PHE A 62 9.89 -4.27 2.13
C PHE A 62 9.11 -4.32 3.45
N LEU A 63 8.56 -5.49 3.80
CA LEU A 63 7.82 -5.65 5.07
C LEU A 63 8.76 -5.56 6.30
N GLY A 64 10.07 -5.80 6.11
CA GLY A 64 11.09 -5.77 7.14
C GLY A 64 12.20 -4.75 6.87
N ASN A 65 13.41 -5.04 7.37
CA ASN A 65 14.57 -4.17 7.18
C ASN A 65 14.98 -4.07 5.70
N CYS A 66 15.62 -2.97 5.34
CA CYS A 66 16.19 -2.81 4.01
C CYS A 66 17.34 -3.80 3.78
N PRO A 67 17.41 -4.46 2.61
CA PRO A 67 18.50 -5.36 2.28
C PRO A 67 19.83 -4.61 2.14
N LYS A 68 20.95 -5.35 2.28
CA LYS A 68 22.30 -4.82 2.04
C LYS A 68 22.38 -4.19 0.64
N GLY A 69 23.06 -3.05 0.52
CA GLY A 69 23.13 -2.28 -0.73
C GLY A 69 21.94 -1.33 -0.95
N SER A 70 21.03 -1.22 0.04
CA SER A 70 19.97 -0.23 0.05
C SER A 70 19.90 0.47 1.41
N ARG A 71 19.16 1.58 1.46
CA ARG A 71 18.92 2.36 2.67
C ARG A 71 17.46 2.73 2.80
N VAL A 72 17.00 2.93 4.03
CA VAL A 72 15.64 3.41 4.30
C VAL A 72 15.44 4.78 3.63
N PHE A 73 14.38 4.90 2.84
CA PHE A 73 13.93 6.11 2.18
C PHE A 73 12.82 6.76 3.02
N LYS A 74 13.21 7.65 3.92
CA LYS A 74 12.33 8.22 4.97
C LYS A 74 11.32 9.22 4.42
N GLU A 75 11.56 9.74 3.23
CA GLU A 75 10.74 10.73 2.55
C GLU A 75 9.32 10.19 2.25
N LEU A 76 9.17 8.86 2.11
CA LEU A 76 7.89 8.17 1.95
C LEU A 76 7.25 7.68 3.26
N ALA A 77 7.82 8.00 4.43
CA ALA A 77 7.23 7.61 5.71
C ALA A 77 5.81 8.20 5.84
N GLY A 78 4.82 7.32 6.00
CA GLY A 78 3.40 7.71 6.10
C GLY A 78 2.79 8.24 4.80
N ARG A 79 3.44 8.04 3.64
CA ARG A 79 2.96 8.52 2.34
C ARG A 79 2.55 7.38 1.44
N VAL A 80 1.54 7.63 0.63
CA VAL A 80 1.17 6.79 -0.51
C VAL A 80 1.87 7.35 -1.75
N VAL A 81 2.44 6.47 -2.57
CA VAL A 81 3.09 6.85 -3.81
C VAL A 81 2.03 7.14 -4.88
N VAL A 82 2.11 8.31 -5.50
CA VAL A 82 1.27 8.71 -6.64
C VAL A 82 2.18 8.88 -7.86
N GLY A 83 1.75 8.38 -9.01
CA GLY A 83 2.48 8.54 -10.26
C GLY A 83 2.51 10.01 -10.69
N ALA A 84 3.69 10.51 -11.08
CA ALA A 84 3.82 11.83 -11.66
C ALA A 84 3.22 11.87 -13.08
N GLY A 85 2.64 13.01 -13.46
CA GLY A 85 1.98 13.18 -14.76
C GLY A 85 0.69 13.99 -14.67
N GLU A 86 -0.02 14.05 -15.80
CA GLU A 86 -1.37 14.62 -15.86
C GLU A 86 -2.39 13.54 -15.47
N LEU A 87 -3.33 13.91 -14.61
CA LEU A 87 -4.54 13.13 -14.35
C LEU A 87 -5.74 14.04 -14.56
N ASP A 88 -6.72 13.52 -15.29
CA ASP A 88 -8.04 14.11 -15.44
C ASP A 88 -9.04 12.96 -15.47
N ASP A 89 -9.69 12.71 -14.34
CA ASP A 89 -10.65 11.62 -14.15
C ASP A 89 -12.10 12.12 -14.18
N GLY A 90 -12.31 13.38 -14.60
CA GLY A 90 -13.61 14.05 -14.59
C GLY A 90 -14.03 14.61 -13.23
N THR A 91 -13.30 14.31 -12.15
CA THR A 91 -13.51 14.89 -10.82
C THR A 91 -12.49 15.98 -10.51
N LEU A 92 -11.23 15.75 -10.87
CA LEU A 92 -10.14 16.71 -10.70
C LEU A 92 -9.16 16.59 -11.86
N ARG A 93 -8.80 17.74 -12.43
CA ARG A 93 -7.67 17.86 -13.36
C ARG A 93 -6.45 18.39 -12.62
N HIS A 94 -5.38 17.61 -12.57
CA HIS A 94 -4.14 18.00 -11.87
C HIS A 94 -2.88 17.49 -12.57
N ARG A 95 -1.79 18.27 -12.46
CA ARG A 95 -0.43 17.88 -12.89
C ARG A 95 0.40 17.53 -11.66
N TYR A 96 0.59 16.25 -11.41
CA TYR A 96 1.49 15.74 -10.37
C TYR A 96 2.94 15.89 -10.80
N LYS A 97 3.68 16.79 -10.13
CA LYS A 97 5.11 17.01 -10.38
C LYS A 97 5.95 15.99 -9.60
N LEU A 98 7.14 15.67 -10.12
CA LEU A 98 8.09 14.84 -9.38
C LEU A 98 8.46 15.50 -8.05
N GLY A 99 8.34 14.73 -6.96
CA GLY A 99 8.61 15.20 -5.60
C GLY A 99 7.50 16.06 -4.97
N GLU A 100 6.39 16.29 -5.68
CA GLU A 100 5.21 16.94 -5.10
C GLU A 100 4.67 16.11 -3.92
N THR A 101 4.22 16.80 -2.87
CA THR A 101 3.61 16.17 -1.69
C THR A 101 2.30 16.86 -1.36
N GLY A 102 1.36 16.10 -0.80
CA GLY A 102 0.03 16.60 -0.42
C GLY A 102 -0.72 15.59 0.45
N GLY A 103 -2.02 15.84 0.62
CA GLY A 103 -2.91 15.02 1.44
C GLY A 103 -2.87 15.36 2.94
N THR A 104 -3.85 14.83 3.68
CA THR A 104 -4.01 15.01 5.13
C THR A 104 -4.37 13.68 5.78
N GLN A 105 -3.82 13.41 6.98
CA GLN A 105 -4.18 12.24 7.77
C GLN A 105 -5.53 12.42 8.48
N LEU A 106 -5.78 13.64 8.96
CA LEU A 106 -6.99 14.03 9.66
C LEU A 106 -7.68 15.14 8.86
N HIS A 107 -8.99 15.02 8.66
CA HIS A 107 -9.80 16.02 7.99
C HIS A 107 -10.84 16.61 8.94
N LYS A 108 -11.04 17.93 8.87
CA LYS A 108 -12.08 18.62 9.63
C LYS A 108 -13.05 19.22 8.63
N LEU A 109 -14.32 18.84 8.75
CA LEU A 109 -15.37 19.34 7.88
C LEU A 109 -15.51 20.86 8.01
N THR A 110 -15.68 21.50 6.87
CA THR A 110 -15.98 22.93 6.72
C THR A 110 -17.44 23.14 6.37
N ILE A 111 -17.92 24.37 6.49
CA ILE A 111 -19.30 24.72 6.12
C ILE A 111 -19.54 24.49 4.62
N GLU A 112 -18.53 24.72 3.78
CA GLU A 112 -18.61 24.51 2.32
C GLU A 112 -18.76 23.04 1.94
N GLU A 113 -18.32 22.12 2.81
CA GLU A 113 -18.44 20.67 2.62
C GLU A 113 -19.77 20.10 3.14
N MET A 114 -20.58 20.91 3.83
CA MET A 114 -21.89 20.47 4.31
C MET A 114 -22.94 20.56 3.20
N PRO A 115 -23.61 19.46 2.83
CA PRO A 115 -24.73 19.52 1.90
C PRO A 115 -25.85 20.42 2.44
N LYS A 116 -26.50 21.16 1.54
CA LYS A 116 -27.69 21.94 1.89
C LYS A 116 -28.76 21.00 2.44
N HIS A 117 -29.19 21.26 3.66
CA HIS A 117 -30.25 20.51 4.32
C HIS A 117 -31.16 21.48 5.10
N SER A 118 -32.36 21.01 5.45
CA SER A 118 -33.33 21.76 6.26
C SER A 118 -34.19 20.79 7.05
N HIS A 119 -34.56 21.17 8.28
CA HIS A 119 -35.51 20.43 9.10
C HIS A 119 -36.74 21.30 9.35
N GLY A 120 -37.92 20.70 9.26
CA GLY A 120 -39.18 21.32 9.64
C GLY A 120 -39.90 20.42 10.63
N VAL A 121 -40.26 20.95 11.79
CA VAL A 121 -41.11 20.26 12.76
C VAL A 121 -42.55 20.70 12.54
N GLN A 122 -43.45 19.74 12.33
CA GLN A 122 -44.87 20.01 12.24
C GLN A 122 -45.41 20.35 13.63
N THR A 123 -46.15 21.45 13.72
CA THR A 123 -46.76 21.91 14.97
C THR A 123 -48.27 22.06 14.81
N GLU A 124 -49.00 21.82 15.88
CA GLU A 124 -50.45 21.98 15.93
C GLU A 124 -50.87 22.74 17.20
N PRO A 125 -52.05 23.40 17.21
CA PRO A 125 -52.51 24.16 18.38
C PRO A 125 -52.85 23.24 19.55
N ASP A 126 -53.74 22.28 19.34
CA ASP A 126 -54.46 21.60 20.42
C ASP A 126 -54.11 20.11 20.55
N GLY A 127 -53.13 19.62 19.80
CA GLY A 127 -52.74 18.21 19.85
C GLY A 127 -53.82 17.27 19.33
N SER A 128 -54.68 17.72 18.43
CA SER A 128 -55.78 16.98 17.79
C SER A 128 -55.38 15.73 16.97
N GLY A 129 -54.12 15.28 17.05
CA GLY A 129 -53.80 13.86 16.86
C GLY A 129 -53.21 13.48 15.50
N GLY A 130 -52.62 14.41 14.74
CA GLY A 130 -51.73 14.03 13.64
C GLY A 130 -50.48 13.33 14.18
N SER A 131 -50.22 12.09 13.75
CA SER A 131 -49.00 11.36 14.15
C SER A 131 -47.76 12.16 13.80
N GLY A 132 -46.88 12.44 14.77
CA GLY A 132 -45.63 13.16 14.58
C GLY A 132 -45.67 14.70 14.70
N SER A 133 -46.81 15.28 15.09
CA SER A 133 -46.93 16.73 15.31
C SER A 133 -46.73 17.12 16.78
N VAL A 134 -46.08 18.26 17.03
CA VAL A 134 -45.88 18.82 18.37
C VAL A 134 -47.04 19.76 18.72
N ALA A 135 -47.70 19.53 19.86
CA ALA A 135 -48.73 20.42 20.38
C ALA A 135 -48.08 21.68 20.97
N THR A 136 -48.51 22.86 20.52
CA THR A 136 -47.93 24.16 20.91
C THR A 136 -48.84 25.00 21.80
N GLY A 137 -49.99 24.44 22.21
CA GLY A 137 -50.99 25.09 23.06
C GLY A 137 -52.08 25.79 22.23
N PRO A 138 -53.15 26.30 22.86
CA PRO A 138 -54.43 26.68 22.21
C PRO A 138 -54.35 27.84 21.18
N ARG A 139 -53.15 28.33 20.86
CA ARG A 139 -52.86 29.36 19.85
C ARG A 139 -52.39 28.70 18.55
N LYS A 140 -52.52 29.42 17.43
CA LYS A 140 -52.16 28.96 16.07
C LYS A 140 -50.80 28.23 16.03
N PRO A 141 -50.58 27.29 15.09
CA PRO A 141 -49.32 26.56 14.96
C PRO A 141 -48.11 27.48 14.95
N VAL A 142 -47.04 27.08 15.64
CA VAL A 142 -45.76 27.79 15.58
C VAL A 142 -45.07 27.48 14.26
N LYS A 143 -44.90 28.49 13.40
CA LYS A 143 -44.36 28.35 12.05
C LYS A 143 -42.91 27.83 12.02
N ASN A 144 -42.11 28.16 13.04
CA ASN A 144 -40.71 27.74 13.15
C ASN A 144 -40.49 27.11 14.52
N TRP A 145 -40.31 25.79 14.55
CA TRP A 145 -39.87 25.08 15.74
C TRP A 145 -38.50 24.46 15.45
N PRO A 146 -37.40 25.07 15.92
CA PRO A 146 -36.06 24.60 15.61
C PRO A 146 -35.77 23.28 16.33
N THR A 147 -34.95 22.44 15.71
CA THR A 147 -34.29 21.34 16.40
C THR A 147 -33.06 21.86 17.11
N GLU A 148 -32.62 21.15 18.15
CA GLU A 148 -31.31 21.42 18.75
C GLU A 148 -30.19 21.01 17.79
N PRO A 149 -29.05 21.72 17.79
CA PRO A 149 -27.85 21.30 17.07
C PRO A 149 -27.36 19.93 17.57
N ALA A 150 -26.91 19.09 16.64
CA ALA A 150 -26.26 17.82 16.96
C ALA A 150 -24.98 17.66 16.13
N GLY A 151 -23.98 16.98 16.70
CA GLY A 151 -22.66 16.80 16.10
C GLY A 151 -21.56 17.59 16.83
N GLY A 152 -20.38 17.61 16.22
CA GLY A 152 -19.21 18.34 16.71
C GLY A 152 -18.32 18.78 15.57
N ASP A 153 -17.21 19.45 15.89
CA ASP A 153 -16.26 20.01 14.92
C ASP A 153 -14.89 19.32 14.97
N GLY A 154 -14.85 18.09 15.47
CA GLY A 154 -13.64 17.29 15.60
C GLY A 154 -13.08 16.83 14.25
N TYR A 155 -11.79 16.53 14.23
CA TYR A 155 -11.15 15.89 13.09
C TYR A 155 -11.57 14.42 12.98
N HIS A 156 -11.74 13.92 11.75
CA HIS A 156 -11.94 12.50 11.46
C HIS A 156 -10.76 11.92 10.67
N GLU A 157 -10.53 10.62 10.83
CA GLU A 157 -9.50 9.88 10.12
C GLU A 157 -9.79 9.85 8.61
N ASN A 158 -8.76 10.13 7.80
CA ASN A 158 -8.86 10.23 6.33
C ASN A 158 -7.98 9.19 5.60
N ARG A 159 -7.21 8.37 6.32
CA ARG A 159 -6.47 7.27 5.70
C ARG A 159 -7.40 6.11 5.37
N MET A 160 -7.29 5.64 4.14
CA MET A 160 -7.76 4.31 3.76
C MET A 160 -7.05 3.22 4.59
N PRO A 161 -7.62 2.00 4.71
CA PRO A 161 -6.90 0.87 5.30
C PRO A 161 -5.52 0.68 4.65
N TYR A 162 -4.48 0.50 5.46
CA TYR A 162 -3.09 0.42 4.99
C TYR A 162 -2.26 -0.61 5.76
N MET A 163 -1.19 -1.07 5.13
CA MET A 163 -0.10 -1.83 5.76
C MET A 163 1.18 -1.03 5.61
N ALA A 164 1.85 -0.72 6.72
CA ALA A 164 3.11 0.01 6.70
C ALA A 164 4.27 -0.92 6.32
N MET A 165 5.09 -0.48 5.38
CA MET A 165 6.30 -1.17 4.91
C MET A 165 7.46 -0.17 4.89
N ASN A 166 8.69 -0.68 4.98
CA ASN A 166 9.89 0.15 4.80
C ASN A 166 10.13 0.36 3.30
N TRP A 167 10.22 1.61 2.87
CA TRP A 167 10.70 1.96 1.55
C TRP A 167 12.23 1.97 1.55
N CYS A 168 12.84 1.25 0.61
CA CYS A 168 14.29 1.12 0.51
C CYS A 168 14.79 1.63 -0.84
N LYS A 169 15.72 2.59 -0.80
CA LYS A 169 16.38 3.13 -1.99
C LYS A 169 17.70 2.39 -2.21
N PHE A 170 17.88 1.90 -3.42
CA PHE A 170 19.15 1.33 -3.90
C PHE A 170 19.99 2.47 -4.47
N ASP A 171 21.27 2.52 -4.09
CA ASP A 171 22.22 3.52 -4.55
C ASP A 171 23.21 2.91 -5.56
#